data_AF-A0A7G9GRA9-F1
#
_entry.id   AF-A0A7G9GRA9-F1
#
_cell.length_a   1.000
_cell.length_b   1.000
_cell.length_c   1.000
_cell.angle_alpha   90.00
_cell.angle_beta   90.00
_cell.angle_gamma   90.00
#
_symmetry.space_group_name_H-M   'P 1'
#
loop_
_entity.id
_entity.type
_entity.pdbx_description
1 polymer ?
#
loop_
_entity_poly.entity_id
_entity_poly.type
_entity_poly.pdbx_seq_one_letter_code
_entity_poly.pdbx_strand_id
1 'polypeptide(L)' 'MFFGRNRELEQLNELYESNRFEYAAVYGNIHVGKTTLIKEFCKGKRFIYYQVTSCDKDYNLAKLSEAIHDML' A
#
# COMPACT_ATOMS: atom_id res chain seq x y z
N MET A 1 15.51 -6.60 -6.28
CA MET A 1 15.78 -5.80 -7.50
C MET A 1 14.45 -5.37 -8.08
N PHE A 2 14.21 -4.06 -8.18
CA PHE A 2 12.98 -3.48 -8.76
C PHE A 2 13.35 -2.89 -10.13
N PHE A 3 12.55 -3.17 -11.16
CA PHE A 3 12.87 -2.77 -12.53
C PHE A 3 11.64 -2.19 -13.22
N GLY A 4 11.82 -1.04 -13.87
CA GLY A 4 10.72 -0.26 -14.45
C GLY A 4 9.86 0.43 -13.39
N ARG A 5 8.79 1.10 -13.83
CA ARG A 5 7.81 1.80 -12.98
C ARG A 5 8.37 2.92 -12.08
N ASN A 6 9.54 3.47 -12.44
CA ASN A 6 10.15 4.58 -11.71
C ASN A 6 9.22 5.80 -11.64
N ARG A 7 8.46 6.06 -12.72
CA ARG A 7 7.50 7.15 -12.77
C ARG A 7 6.35 6.97 -11.76
N GLU A 8 5.72 5.80 -11.71
CA GLU A 8 4.66 5.57 -10.73
C GLU A 8 5.18 5.58 -9.28
N LEU A 9 6.40 5.08 -9.06
CA LEU A 9 7.04 5.12 -7.75
C LEU A 9 7.33 6.56 -7.31
N GLU A 10 7.84 7.39 -8.21
CA GLU A 10 8.08 8.82 -7.98
C GLU A 10 6.79 9.55 -7.64
N GLN A 11 5.71 9.33 -8.40
CA GLN A 11 4.39 9.90 -8.11
C GLN A 11 3.88 9.52 -6.71
N LEU A 12 4.02 8.26 -6.31
CA LEU A 12 3.62 7.83 -4.96
C LEU A 12 4.46 8.50 -3.87
N ASN A 13 5.76 8.69 -4.10
CA ASN A 13 6.64 9.40 -3.16
C ASN A 13 6.29 10.88 -3.07
N GLU A 14 6.01 11.56 -4.18
CA GLU A 14 5.57 12.96 -4.18
C GLU A 14 4.27 13.16 -3.38
N LEU A 15 3.31 12.25 -3.53
CA LEU A 15 2.08 12.26 -2.73
C LEU A 15 2.38 12.03 -1.23
N TYR A 16 3.29 11.12 -0.91
CA TYR A 16 3.68 10.81 0.47
C TYR A 16 4.37 11.98 1.18
N GLU A 17 5.23 12.72 0.47
CA GLU A 17 5.93 13.90 0.99
C GLU A 17 5.03 15.14 1.04
N SER A 18 3.81 15.08 0.50
CA SER A 18 2.89 16.21 0.56
C SER A 18 2.41 16.47 1.99
N ASN A 19 2.26 17.75 2.34
CA ASN A 19 1.77 18.15 3.68
C ASN A 19 0.23 18.19 3.77
N ARG A 20 -0.45 17.30 3.03
CA ARG A 20 -1.91 17.19 3.04
C ARG A 20 -2.32 15.72 2.94
N PHE A 21 -3.59 15.45 3.20
CA PHE A 21 -4.13 14.11 2.99
C PHE A 21 -4.11 13.77 1.49
N GLU A 22 -3.51 12.64 1.16
CA GLU A 22 -3.48 12.10 -0.20
C GLU A 22 -4.09 10.70 -0.25
N TYR A 23 -4.78 10.42 -1.35
CA TYR A 23 -5.36 9.12 -1.62
C TYR A 23 -4.96 8.65 -3.02
N ALA A 24 -4.28 7.51 -3.09
CA ALA A 24 -3.82 6.92 -4.35
C ALA A 24 -4.54 5.59 -4.63
N ALA A 25 -5.29 5.53 -5.73
CA ALA A 25 -5.87 4.30 -6.23
C ALA A 25 -4.96 3.66 -7.29
N VAL A 26 -4.34 2.51 -6.96
CA VAL A 26 -3.45 1.78 -7.89
C VAL A 26 -4.21 0.65 -8.56
N TYR A 27 -4.45 0.78 -9.87
CA TYR A 27 -5.19 -0.20 -10.69
C TYR A 27 -4.35 -0.73 -11.86
N GLY A 28 -4.84 -1.79 -12.52
CA GLY A 28 -4.19 -2.39 -13.69
C GLY A 28 -4.39 -3.91 -13.79
N ASN A 29 -3.89 -4.52 -14.86
CA ASN A 29 -4.05 -5.96 -15.13
C ASN A 29 -3.40 -6.85 -14.05
N ILE A 30 -3.84 -8.10 -13.95
CA ILE A 30 -3.22 -9.09 -13.04
C ILE A 30 -1.76 -9.32 -13.48
N HIS A 31 -0.86 -9.60 -12.53
CA HIS A 31 0.58 -9.87 -12.76
C HIS A 31 1.45 -8.71 -13.29
N VAL A 32 0.92 -7.50 -13.48
CA VAL A 32 1.72 -6.35 -13.93
C VAL A 32 2.67 -5.76 -12.87
N GLY A 33 2.70 -6.33 -11.66
CA GLY A 33 3.59 -5.89 -10.58
C GLY A 33 3.03 -4.79 -9.66
N LYS A 34 1.71 -4.62 -9.56
CA LYS A 34 1.08 -3.61 -8.66
C LYS A 34 1.51 -3.80 -7.20
N THR A 35 1.38 -5.02 -6.68
CA THR A 35 1.80 -5.35 -5.30
C THR A 35 3.29 -5.11 -5.12
N THR A 36 4.11 -5.38 -6.14
CA THR A 36 5.55 -5.12 -6.11
C THR A 36 5.85 -3.62 -6.03
N LEU A 37 5.14 -2.79 -6.81
CA LEU A 37 5.24 -1.32 -6.74
C LEU A 37 4.90 -0.80 -5.34
N ILE A 38 3.77 -1.24 -4.76
CA ILE A 38 3.36 -0.83 -3.40
C ILE A 38 4.39 -1.26 -2.35
N LYS A 39 4.88 -2.51 -2.42
CA LYS A 39 5.92 -3.00 -1.50
C LYS A 39 7.21 -2.21 -1.63
N GLU A 40 7.61 -1.83 -2.85
CA GLU A 40 8.79 -0.99 -3.07
C GLU A 40 8.59 0.40 -2.50
N PHE A 41 7.44 1.03 -2.76
CA PHE A 41 7.06 2.33 -2.21
C PHE A 41 7.10 2.35 -0.67
N CYS A 42 6.65 1.29 -0.02
CA CYS A 42 6.62 1.19 1.43
C CYS A 42 8.00 1.02 2.09
N LYS A 43 9.07 0.70 1.35
CA LYS A 43 10.40 0.49 1.94
C LYS A 43 10.92 1.74 2.63
N GLY A 44 11.43 1.55 3.86
CA GLY A 44 11.97 2.64 4.67
C GLY A 44 10.93 3.61 5.22
N LYS A 45 9.64 3.37 4.96
CA LYS A 45 8.54 4.18 5.48
C LYS A 45 7.82 3.45 6.60
N ARG A 46 7.13 4.20 7.46
CA ARG A 46 6.16 3.64 8.40
C ARG A 46 4.86 3.38 7.64
N PHE A 47 4.41 2.13 7.57
CA PHE A 47 3.18 1.75 6.87
C PHE A 47 2.46 0.59 7.56
N ILE A 48 1.14 0.51 7.34
CA ILE A 48 0.31 -0.65 7.66
C ILE A 48 -0.04 -1.33 6.35
N TYR A 49 0.15 -2.65 6.28
CA TYR A 49 -0.27 -3.45 5.13
C TYR A 49 -1.39 -4.40 5.54
N TYR A 50 -2.53 -4.28 4.87
CA TYR A 50 -3.70 -5.09 5.13
C TYR A 50 -4.36 -5.51 3.82
N GLN A 51 -4.68 -6.79 3.68
CA GLN A 51 -5.37 -7.33 2.50
C GLN A 51 -6.80 -7.73 2.88
N VAL A 52 -7.77 -7.08 2.25
CA VAL A 52 -9.19 -7.43 2.38
C VAL A 52 -9.43 -8.80 1.76
N THR A 53 -10.15 -9.64 2.48
CA THR A 53 -10.56 -10.98 2.05
C THR A 53 -12.07 -11.01 1.74
N SER A 54 -12.53 -12.08 1.11
CA SER A 54 -13.96 -12.32 0.86
C SER A 54 -14.78 -12.66 2.11
N CYS A 55 -14.16 -12.66 3.29
CA CYS A 55 -14.84 -12.84 4.57
C CYS A 55 -15.73 -11.63 4.92
N ASP A 56 -16.49 -11.75 6.01
CA ASP A 56 -17.37 -10.69 6.47
C ASP A 56 -16.62 -9.43 6.93
N LYS A 57 -17.39 -8.36 7.16
CA LYS A 57 -16.87 -7.06 7.56
C LYS A 57 -16.13 -7.14 8.91
N ASP A 58 -16.67 -7.89 9.86
CA ASP A 58 -16.14 -7.94 11.23
C ASP A 58 -14.80 -8.66 11.28
N TYR A 59 -14.64 -9.74 10.52
CA TYR A 59 -13.36 -10.40 10.34
C TYR A 59 -12.31 -9.46 9.72
N ASN A 60 -12.69 -8.76 8.64
CA ASN A 60 -11.78 -7.83 7.98
C ASN A 60 -11.37 -6.66 8.90
N LEU A 61 -12.30 -6.17 9.74
CA LEU A 61 -12.03 -5.12 10.71
C LEU A 61 -11.08 -5.61 11.81
N ALA A 62 -11.31 -6.81 12.35
CA ALA A 62 -10.44 -7.41 13.35
C ALA A 62 -9.00 -7.58 12.83
N LYS A 63 -8.83 -7.99 11.56
CA LYS A 63 -7.52 -8.12 10.93
C LYS A 63 -6.83 -6.79 10.67
N LEU A 64 -7.59 -5.75 10.33
CA LEU A 64 -7.03 -4.40 10.25
C LEU A 64 -6.59 -3.89 11.63
N SER A 65 -7.39 -4.14 12.68
CA SER A 65 -7.03 -3.77 14.06
C SER A 65 -5.76 -4.48 14.54
N GLU A 66 -5.61 -5.77 14.25
CA GLU A 66 -4.38 -6.55 14.51
C GLU A 66 -3.17 -5.90 13.81
N ALA A 67 -3.28 -5.59 12.52
CA ALA A 67 -2.21 -4.97 11.75
C ALA A 67 -1.84 -3.55 12.24
N ILE A 68 -2.81 -2.78 12.76
CA ILE A 68 -2.54 -1.48 13.40
C ILE A 68 -1.79 -1.69 14.72
N HIS A 69 -2.22 -2.66 15.53
CA HIS A 69 -1.60 -2.90 16.84
C HIS A 69 -0.13 -3.31 16.71
N ASP A 70 0.20 -4.18 15.75
CA ASP A 70 1.56 -4.66 15.51
C ASP A 70 2.55 -3.56 15.09
N MET A 71 2.05 -2.41 14.62
CA MET A 71 2.87 -1.27 14.18
C MET A 71 3.12 -0.22 15.27
N LEU A 72 2.31 -0.22 16.35
CA LEU A 72 2.39 0.73 17.45
C LEU A 72 3.48 0.34 18.46
#